data_AF-A0A2I0DBH7-F1
#
_entry.id   AF-A0A2I0DBH7-F1
#
_cell.length_a   1.000
_cell.length_b   1.000
_cell.length_c   1.000
_cell.angle_alpha   90.00
_cell.angle_beta   90.00
_cell.angle_gamma   90.00
#
_symmetry.space_group_name_H-M   'P 1'
#
loop_
_entity.id
_entity.type
_entity.pdbx_description
1 polymer ?
#
loop_
_entity_poly.entity_id
_entity_poly.type
_entity_poly.pdbx_seq_one_letter_code
_entity_poly.pdbx_strand_id
1 'polypeptide(L)'
;MIESRKIGRTTLLKYCFFSVALILAIPILIGLSYQVFTDEPISVSTFFQNMFKDIVGNEIFLLIQIVVLLFGIWSFGGLSGRLIIDKGKSKFKVSVLTIFMLWVLLFVSSALTVAIENTITWGIKGFGSAVTGWLIYGLFLFLILGMVHGLTFGYFMGREIKRKGNI
;
A
#
# COMPACT_ATOMS: atom_id res chain seq x y z
N MET A 1 -26.12 5.23 -5.96
CA MET A 1 -25.15 4.20 -6.38
C MET A 1 -23.85 4.77 -6.99
N ILE A 2 -23.88 5.83 -7.81
CA ILE A 2 -22.64 6.48 -8.32
C ILE A 2 -21.90 7.21 -7.19
N GLU A 3 -22.66 7.90 -6.33
CA GLU A 3 -22.12 8.67 -5.21
C GLU A 3 -21.42 7.81 -4.14
N SER A 4 -22.02 6.69 -3.74
CA SER A 4 -21.42 5.75 -2.78
C SER A 4 -20.07 5.22 -3.26
N ARG A 5 -19.95 4.89 -4.56
CA ARG A 5 -18.67 4.51 -5.18
C ARG A 5 -17.65 5.63 -5.13
N LYS A 6 -18.05 6.87 -5.45
CA LYS A 6 -17.17 8.05 -5.40
C LYS A 6 -16.64 8.32 -3.98
N ILE A 7 -17.50 8.21 -2.97
CA ILE A 7 -17.12 8.36 -1.56
C ILE A 7 -16.08 7.31 -1.17
N GLY A 8 -16.32 6.04 -1.51
CA GLY A 8 -15.39 4.96 -1.20
C GLY A 8 -14.02 5.13 -1.86
N ARG A 9 -13.98 5.49 -3.15
CA ARG A 9 -12.74 5.76 -3.91
C ARG A 9 -11.92 6.90 -3.32
N THR A 10 -12.55 8.05 -3.10
CA THR A 10 -11.86 9.25 -2.59
C THR A 10 -11.38 9.04 -1.15
N THR A 11 -12.15 8.34 -0.33
CA THR A 11 -11.76 8.05 1.05
C THR A 11 -10.59 7.06 1.08
N LEU A 12 -10.63 5.98 0.31
CA LEU A 12 -9.52 5.04 0.22
C LEU A 12 -8.23 5.70 -0.28
N LEU A 13 -8.32 6.52 -1.34
CA LEU A 13 -7.17 7.28 -1.85
C LEU A 13 -6.55 8.18 -0.77
N LYS A 14 -7.38 8.91 -0.02
CA LYS A 14 -6.94 9.77 1.09
C LYS A 14 -6.18 8.97 2.15
N TYR A 15 -6.70 7.80 2.55
CA TYR A 15 -6.03 6.97 3.57
C TYR A 15 -4.74 6.35 3.04
N CYS A 16 -4.68 5.94 1.76
CA CYS A 16 -3.42 5.52 1.14
C CYS A 16 -2.37 6.66 1.15
N PHE A 17 -2.77 7.88 0.82
CA PHE A 17 -1.88 9.05 0.85
C PHE A 17 -1.37 9.33 2.27
N PHE A 18 -2.26 9.29 3.27
CA PHE A 18 -1.84 9.45 4.68
C PHE A 18 -0.88 8.36 5.13
N SER A 19 -1.09 7.11 4.74
CA SER A 19 -0.17 6.02 5.10
C SER A 19 1.22 6.22 4.50
N VAL A 20 1.30 6.67 3.24
CA VAL A 20 2.59 7.01 2.60
C VAL A 20 3.25 8.19 3.32
N ALA A 21 2.50 9.26 3.59
CA ALA A 21 3.01 10.42 4.31
C ALA A 21 3.55 10.04 5.71
N LEU A 22 2.84 9.16 6.42
CA LEU A 22 3.26 8.67 7.72
C LEU A 22 4.58 7.88 7.63
N ILE A 23 4.70 6.97 6.67
CA ILE A 23 5.93 6.19 6.45
C ILE A 23 7.12 7.12 6.14
N LEU A 24 6.92 8.14 5.31
CA LEU A 24 7.95 9.12 4.96
C LEU A 24 8.30 10.07 6.13
N ALA A 25 7.38 10.29 7.07
CA ALA A 25 7.61 11.12 8.23
C ALA A 25 8.43 10.40 9.33
N ILE A 26 8.31 9.08 9.47
CA ILE A 26 9.01 8.30 10.51
C ILE A 26 10.53 8.56 10.53
N PRO A 27 11.26 8.50 9.39
CA PRO A 27 12.70 8.77 9.37
C PRO A 27 13.07 10.18 9.83
N ILE A 28 12.25 11.17 9.45
CA ILE A 28 12.44 12.56 9.86
C ILE A 28 12.28 12.68 11.37
N LEU A 29 11.23 12.06 11.93
CA LEU A 29 10.97 12.06 13.37
C LEU A 29 12.10 11.37 14.15
N ILE A 30 12.61 10.23 13.66
CA ILE A 30 13.73 9.52 14.27
C ILE A 30 14.99 10.38 14.24
N GLY A 31 15.34 10.95 13.08
CA GLY A 31 16.53 11.77 12.93
C GLY A 31 16.50 13.03 13.81
N LEU A 32 15.37 13.74 13.84
CA LEU A 32 15.17 14.89 14.71
C LEU A 32 15.25 14.51 16.19
N SER A 33 14.64 13.38 16.58
CA SER A 33 14.70 12.91 17.96
C SER A 33 16.12 12.52 18.37
N TYR A 34 16.87 11.84 17.50
CA TYR A 34 18.23 11.40 17.80
C TYR A 34 19.20 12.57 17.99
N GLN A 35 19.06 13.63 17.19
CA GLN A 35 19.86 14.86 17.31
C GLN A 35 19.63 15.61 18.62
N VAL A 36 18.50 15.39 19.31
CA VAL A 36 18.27 15.95 20.65
C VAL A 36 19.12 15.25 21.71
N PHE A 37 19.49 13.98 21.49
CA PHE A 37 20.18 13.15 22.48
C PHE A 37 21.66 12.89 22.16
N THR A 38 22.13 13.28 20.98
CA THR A 38 23.50 12.98 20.52
C THR A 38 24.06 14.11 19.67
N ASP A 39 25.37 14.35 19.79
CA ASP A 39 26.12 15.29 18.94
C ASP A 39 26.51 14.67 17.59
N GLU A 40 26.22 13.38 17.38
CA GLU A 40 26.47 12.70 16.11
C GLU A 40 25.34 13.03 15.11
N PRO A 41 25.65 13.66 13.98
CA PRO A 41 24.65 13.92 12.97
C PRO A 41 24.28 12.59 12.29
N ILE A 42 23.23 11.91 12.75
CA ILE A 42 22.51 11.00 11.85
C ILE A 42 21.98 11.88 10.72
N SER A 43 22.59 11.71 9.56
CA SER A 43 22.15 12.37 8.35
C SER A 43 20.81 11.76 7.95
N VAL A 44 19.71 12.49 8.21
CA VAL A 44 18.38 12.22 7.67
C VAL A 44 18.46 11.96 6.15
N SER A 45 19.40 12.65 5.46
CA SER A 45 19.70 12.43 4.06
C SER A 45 20.22 11.01 3.77
N THR A 46 21.14 10.46 4.58
CA THR A 46 21.62 9.08 4.42
C THR A 46 20.51 8.06 4.63
N PHE A 47 19.59 8.30 5.57
CA PHE A 47 18.43 7.41 5.73
C PHE A 47 17.55 7.42 4.48
N PHE A 48 17.21 8.60 3.95
CA PHE A 48 16.42 8.70 2.73
C PHE A 48 17.13 8.10 1.52
N GLN A 49 18.44 8.30 1.38
CA GLN A 49 19.24 7.67 0.34
C GLN A 49 19.16 6.14 0.42
N ASN A 50 19.25 5.56 1.62
CA ASN A 50 19.11 4.12 1.81
C ASN A 50 17.69 3.62 1.51
N MET A 51 16.66 4.35 1.97
CA MET A 51 15.26 3.98 1.74
C MET A 51 14.87 4.03 0.26
N PHE A 52 15.41 5.01 -0.49
CA PHE A 52 15.15 5.17 -1.92
C PHE A 52 16.18 4.46 -2.80
N LYS A 53 17.20 3.81 -2.24
CA LYS A 53 18.27 3.15 -2.99
C LYS A 53 17.73 2.14 -3.99
N ASP A 54 16.76 1.33 -3.57
CA ASP A 54 16.17 0.28 -4.39
C ASP A 54 15.16 0.84 -5.43
N ILE A 55 14.81 2.12 -5.35
CA ILE A 55 13.97 2.81 -6.35
C ILE A 55 14.83 3.39 -7.47
N VAL A 56 16.05 3.84 -7.17
CA VAL A 56 16.99 4.37 -8.18
C VAL A 56 17.40 3.23 -9.10
N GLY A 57 17.00 3.31 -10.39
CA GLY A 57 17.21 2.26 -11.38
C GLY A 57 16.06 1.24 -11.51
N ASN A 58 14.99 1.37 -10.73
CA ASN A 58 13.78 0.53 -10.80
C ASN A 58 12.51 1.37 -11.03
N GLU A 59 12.63 2.48 -11.75
CA GLU A 59 11.54 3.45 -11.95
C GLU A 59 10.33 2.85 -12.67
N ILE A 60 10.58 1.94 -13.62
CA ILE A 60 9.52 1.23 -14.37
C ILE A 60 8.72 0.32 -13.44
N PHE A 61 9.41 -0.44 -12.58
CA PHE A 61 8.76 -1.28 -11.57
C PHE A 61 7.84 -0.43 -10.68
N LEU A 62 8.36 0.69 -10.16
CA LEU A 62 7.59 1.61 -9.32
C LEU A 62 6.36 2.18 -10.05
N LEU A 63 6.52 2.60 -11.30
CA LEU A 63 5.43 3.12 -12.12
C LEU A 63 4.32 2.08 -12.29
N ILE A 64 4.67 0.83 -12.56
CA ILE A 64 3.71 -0.28 -12.67
C ILE A 64 2.95 -0.44 -11.36
N GLN A 65 3.63 -0.46 -10.21
CA GLN A 65 2.96 -0.61 -8.91
C GLN A 65 2.03 0.56 -8.60
N ILE A 66 2.40 1.80 -8.96
CA ILE A 66 1.53 2.98 -8.80
C ILE A 66 0.26 2.83 -9.63
N VAL A 67 0.37 2.45 -10.90
CA VAL A 67 -0.79 2.27 -11.79
C VAL A 67 -1.71 1.17 -11.25
N VAL A 68 -1.15 0.04 -10.82
CA VAL A 68 -1.92 -1.07 -10.23
C VAL A 68 -2.63 -0.64 -8.95
N LEU A 69 -1.97 0.14 -8.09
CA LEU A 69 -2.60 0.69 -6.89
C LEU A 69 -3.75 1.63 -7.22
N LEU A 70 -3.59 2.55 -8.18
CA LEU A 70 -4.66 3.46 -8.58
C LEU A 70 -5.86 2.69 -9.13
N PHE A 71 -5.62 1.64 -9.92
CA PHE A 71 -6.67 0.74 -10.39
C PHE A 71 -7.35 -0.02 -9.23
N GLY A 72 -6.56 -0.55 -8.28
CA GLY A 72 -7.04 -1.20 -7.08
C GLY A 72 -7.92 -0.27 -6.23
N ILE A 73 -7.49 0.97 -6.03
CA ILE A 73 -8.24 2.00 -5.30
C ILE A 73 -9.56 2.33 -6.03
N TRP A 74 -9.53 2.47 -7.34
CA TRP A 74 -10.72 2.75 -8.14
C TRP A 74 -11.74 1.61 -8.04
N SER A 75 -11.27 0.36 -8.06
CA SER A 75 -12.10 -0.85 -8.00
C SER A 75 -12.58 -1.15 -6.57
N PHE A 76 -11.66 -1.45 -5.65
CA PHE A 76 -11.98 -1.85 -4.28
C PHE A 76 -12.54 -0.70 -3.45
N GLY A 77 -12.07 0.54 -3.66
CA GLY A 77 -12.64 1.72 -3.03
C GLY A 77 -14.10 1.92 -3.45
N GLY A 78 -14.41 1.78 -4.75
CA GLY A 78 -15.78 1.86 -5.24
C GLY A 78 -16.69 0.78 -4.66
N LEU A 79 -16.19 -0.47 -4.60
CA LEU A 79 -16.90 -1.59 -3.99
C LEU A 79 -17.15 -1.38 -2.49
N SER A 80 -16.13 -0.93 -1.75
CA SER A 80 -16.24 -0.69 -0.31
C SER A 80 -17.33 0.34 0.03
N GLY A 81 -17.38 1.45 -0.72
CA GLY A 81 -18.42 2.47 -0.57
C GLY A 81 -19.82 1.91 -0.79
N ARG A 82 -20.02 1.13 -1.86
CA ARG A 82 -21.30 0.46 -2.14
C ARG A 82 -21.69 -0.55 -1.06
N LEU A 83 -20.74 -1.35 -0.57
CA LEU A 83 -21.02 -2.35 0.46
C LEU A 83 -21.42 -1.70 1.79
N ILE A 84 -20.75 -0.61 2.18
CA ILE A 84 -20.99 0.07 3.46
C ILE A 84 -22.25 0.94 3.42
N ILE A 85 -22.42 1.73 2.36
CA ILE A 85 -23.52 2.71 2.27
C ILE A 85 -24.79 2.02 1.76
N ASP A 86 -24.73 1.46 0.55
CA ASP A 86 -25.92 0.95 -0.13
C ASP A 86 -26.38 -0.41 0.43
N LYS A 87 -25.45 -1.27 0.86
CA LYS A 87 -25.76 -2.62 1.37
C LYS A 87 -25.70 -2.77 2.89
N GLY A 88 -25.43 -1.69 3.63
CA GLY A 88 -25.39 -1.70 5.09
C GLY A 88 -24.41 -2.70 5.72
N LYS A 89 -23.36 -3.14 4.99
CA LYS A 89 -22.38 -4.09 5.53
C LYS A 89 -21.50 -3.44 6.59
N SER A 90 -20.88 -4.26 7.43
CA SER A 90 -20.01 -3.79 8.52
C SER A 90 -18.88 -2.90 7.98
N LYS A 91 -18.91 -1.63 8.37
CA LYS A 91 -17.92 -0.61 7.97
C LYS A 91 -16.49 -0.99 8.31
N PHE A 92 -16.29 -1.64 9.46
CA PHE A 92 -14.96 -2.09 9.90
C PHE A 92 -14.47 -3.25 9.04
N LYS A 93 -15.23 -4.35 8.97
CA LYS A 93 -14.84 -5.56 8.22
C LYS A 93 -14.56 -5.25 6.74
N VAL A 94 -15.43 -4.48 6.11
CA VAL A 94 -15.27 -4.12 4.68
C VAL A 94 -14.00 -3.30 4.46
N SER A 95 -13.72 -2.33 5.34
CA SER A 95 -12.57 -1.43 5.15
C SER A 95 -11.24 -2.12 5.44
N VAL A 96 -11.17 -2.94 6.51
CA VAL A 96 -10.01 -3.77 6.82
C VAL A 96 -9.69 -4.67 5.62
N LEU A 97 -10.69 -5.39 5.12
CA LEU A 97 -10.53 -6.27 3.97
C LEU A 97 -10.13 -5.50 2.70
N THR A 98 -10.70 -4.31 2.49
CA THR A 98 -10.37 -3.48 1.32
C THR A 98 -8.89 -3.09 1.30
N ILE A 99 -8.35 -2.64 2.43
CA ILE A 99 -6.94 -2.29 2.56
C ILE A 99 -6.08 -3.55 2.41
N PHE A 100 -6.44 -4.64 3.08
CA PHE A 100 -5.73 -5.91 2.96
C PHE A 100 -5.65 -6.40 1.50
N MET A 101 -6.75 -6.29 0.75
CA MET A 101 -6.78 -6.67 -0.67
C MET A 101 -5.89 -5.79 -1.55
N LEU A 102 -5.66 -4.52 -1.20
CA LEU A 102 -4.66 -3.69 -1.90
C LEU A 102 -3.24 -4.24 -1.71
N TRP A 103 -2.93 -4.74 -0.51
CA TRP A 103 -1.63 -5.37 -0.25
C TRP A 103 -1.47 -6.69 -0.99
N VAL A 104 -2.52 -7.52 -1.04
CA VAL A 104 -2.52 -8.75 -1.85
C VAL A 104 -2.32 -8.41 -3.34
N LEU A 105 -3.02 -7.38 -3.85
CA LEU A 105 -2.87 -6.93 -5.22
C LEU A 105 -1.44 -6.44 -5.52
N LEU A 106 -0.87 -5.64 -4.63
CA LEU A 106 0.50 -5.18 -4.72
C LEU A 106 1.52 -6.33 -4.71
N PHE A 107 1.32 -7.32 -3.84
CA PHE A 107 2.17 -8.51 -3.78
C PHE A 107 2.17 -9.26 -5.11
N VAL A 108 0.98 -9.59 -5.61
CA VAL A 108 0.81 -10.30 -6.88
C VAL A 108 1.43 -9.52 -8.04
N SER A 109 1.16 -8.21 -8.09
CA SER A 109 1.72 -7.33 -9.10
C SER A 109 3.24 -7.28 -9.05
N SER A 110 3.82 -7.10 -7.87
CA SER A 110 5.27 -7.04 -7.68
C SER A 110 5.95 -8.35 -8.10
N ALA A 111 5.40 -9.49 -7.65
CA ALA A 111 5.91 -10.81 -8.01
C ALA A 111 5.87 -11.05 -9.52
N LEU A 112 4.77 -10.68 -10.18
CA LEU A 112 4.62 -10.82 -11.62
C LEU A 112 5.53 -9.88 -12.41
N THR A 113 5.67 -8.61 -12.00
CA THR A 113 6.57 -7.67 -12.67
C THR A 113 8.00 -8.19 -12.66
N VAL A 114 8.50 -8.58 -11.48
CA VAL A 114 9.86 -9.12 -11.34
C VAL A 114 10.01 -10.45 -12.10
N ALA A 115 8.98 -11.29 -12.14
CA ALA A 115 9.02 -12.54 -12.90
C ALA A 115 9.10 -12.30 -14.41
N ILE A 116 8.36 -11.31 -14.93
CA ILE A 116 8.43 -10.91 -16.34
C ILE A 116 9.81 -10.35 -16.67
N GLU A 117 10.32 -9.42 -15.85
CA GLU A 117 11.67 -8.85 -16.02
C GLU A 117 12.75 -9.93 -16.05
N ASN A 118 12.71 -10.87 -15.10
CA ASN A 118 13.66 -11.97 -15.06
C ASN A 118 13.49 -12.96 -16.22
N THR A 119 12.28 -13.07 -16.79
CA THR A 119 12.06 -13.91 -17.98
C THR A 119 12.76 -13.35 -19.20
N ILE A 120 12.80 -12.02 -19.35
CA ILE A 120 13.47 -11.36 -20.46
C ILE A 120 14.97 -11.68 -20.44
N THR A 121 15.58 -11.74 -19.26
CA THR A 121 17.02 -12.00 -19.10
C THR A 121 17.37 -13.50 -19.07
N TRP A 122 16.57 -14.32 -18.38
CA TRP A 122 16.93 -15.70 -18.03
C TRP A 122 15.94 -16.76 -18.53
N GLY A 123 15.00 -16.36 -19.39
CA GLY A 123 13.94 -17.24 -19.89
C GLY A 123 13.03 -17.79 -18.79
N ILE A 124 12.36 -18.91 -19.06
CA ILE A 124 11.34 -19.46 -18.15
C ILE A 124 11.86 -19.83 -16.76
N LYS A 125 13.16 -20.13 -16.64
CA LYS A 125 13.80 -20.38 -15.34
C LYS A 125 13.84 -19.12 -14.47
N GLY A 126 14.04 -17.94 -15.08
CA GLY A 126 13.97 -16.65 -14.42
C GLY A 126 12.59 -16.37 -13.82
N PHE A 127 11.52 -16.71 -14.55
CA PHE A 127 10.15 -16.59 -14.05
C PHE A 127 9.95 -17.39 -12.76
N GLY A 128 10.27 -18.69 -12.81
CA GLY A 128 10.05 -19.60 -11.68
C GLY A 128 10.86 -19.20 -10.44
N SER A 129 12.11 -18.78 -10.64
CA SER A 129 12.97 -18.30 -9.56
C SER A 129 12.40 -17.04 -8.89
N ALA A 130 11.99 -16.04 -9.68
CA ALA A 130 11.40 -14.81 -9.18
C ALA A 130 10.11 -15.05 -8.38
N VAL A 131 9.18 -15.83 -8.93
CA VAL A 131 7.92 -16.16 -8.24
C VAL A 131 8.19 -16.88 -6.91
N THR A 132 9.11 -17.85 -6.93
CA THR A 132 9.49 -18.59 -5.72
C THR A 132 10.13 -17.68 -4.67
N GLY A 133 11.02 -16.77 -5.10
CA GLY A 133 11.63 -15.77 -4.21
C GLY A 133 10.59 -14.88 -3.53
N TRP A 134 9.63 -14.36 -4.28
CA TRP A 134 8.54 -13.55 -3.73
C TRP A 134 7.63 -14.34 -2.79
N LEU A 135 7.33 -15.60 -3.09
CA LEU A 135 6.52 -16.44 -2.19
C LEU A 135 7.23 -16.73 -0.87
N ILE A 136 8.54 -17.01 -0.90
CA ILE A 136 9.32 -17.35 0.30
C ILE A 136 9.59 -16.10 1.14
N TYR A 137 10.08 -15.02 0.52
CA TYR A 137 10.59 -13.85 1.25
C TYR A 137 9.58 -12.69 1.32
N GLY A 138 8.70 -12.55 0.32
CA GLY A 138 7.78 -11.41 0.22
C GLY A 138 6.40 -11.66 0.83
N LEU A 139 5.82 -12.86 0.64
CA LEU A 139 4.42 -13.14 0.95
C LEU A 139 4.05 -12.79 2.40
N PHE A 140 4.79 -13.32 3.38
CA PHE A 140 4.48 -13.09 4.78
C PHE A 140 4.59 -11.62 5.18
N LEU A 141 5.59 -10.90 4.65
CA LEU A 141 5.75 -9.47 4.91
C LEU A 141 4.55 -8.68 4.40
N PHE A 142 4.10 -8.93 3.16
CA PHE A 142 2.94 -8.25 2.59
C PHE A 142 1.65 -8.56 3.34
N LEU A 143 1.46 -9.81 3.79
CA LEU A 143 0.29 -10.20 4.57
C LEU A 143 0.28 -9.53 5.96
N ILE A 144 1.42 -9.52 6.65
CA ILE A 144 1.55 -8.87 7.97
C ILE A 144 1.31 -7.37 7.84
N LEU A 145 1.99 -6.71 6.91
CA LEU A 145 1.82 -5.27 6.66
C LEU A 145 0.39 -4.95 6.25
N GLY A 146 -0.21 -5.77 5.39
CA GLY A 146 -1.59 -5.61 4.98
C GLY A 146 -2.58 -5.76 6.13
N MET A 147 -2.33 -6.70 7.05
CA MET A 147 -3.17 -6.87 8.24
C MET A 147 -3.03 -5.68 9.19
N VAL A 148 -1.79 -5.25 9.48
CA VAL A 148 -1.52 -4.11 10.37
C VAL A 148 -2.12 -2.82 9.80
N HIS A 149 -1.88 -2.53 8.52
CA HIS A 149 -2.45 -1.37 7.83
C HIS A 149 -3.98 -1.46 7.79
N GLY A 150 -4.54 -2.64 7.49
CA GLY A 150 -5.98 -2.86 7.46
C GLY A 150 -6.63 -2.60 8.82
N LEU A 151 -6.06 -3.10 9.92
CA LEU A 151 -6.60 -2.91 11.27
C LEU A 151 -6.50 -1.46 11.73
N THR A 152 -5.35 -0.82 11.50
CA THR A 152 -5.09 0.56 11.95
C THR A 152 -5.93 1.58 11.20
N PHE A 153 -5.86 1.59 9.86
CA PHE A 153 -6.54 2.59 9.05
C PHE A 153 -7.96 2.19 8.62
N GLY A 154 -8.27 0.89 8.56
CA GLY A 154 -9.60 0.42 8.16
C GLY A 154 -10.70 0.87 9.10
N TYR A 155 -10.40 1.03 10.40
CA TYR A 155 -11.34 1.61 11.36
C TYR A 155 -11.73 3.05 10.98
N PHE A 156 -10.74 3.91 10.76
CA PHE A 156 -10.95 5.33 10.41
C PHE A 156 -11.62 5.48 9.04
N MET A 157 -11.13 4.75 8.04
CA MET A 157 -11.70 4.71 6.69
C MET A 157 -13.18 4.32 6.71
N GLY A 158 -13.53 3.22 7.38
CA GLY A 158 -14.92 2.74 7.42
C GLY A 158 -15.86 3.70 8.13
N ARG A 159 -15.41 4.34 9.21
CA ARG A 159 -16.18 5.39 9.90
C ARG A 159 -16.40 6.59 8.99
N GLU A 160 -15.37 7.03 8.25
CA GLU A 160 -15.49 8.17 7.36
C GLU A 160 -16.42 7.90 6.18
N ILE A 161 -16.33 6.72 5.55
CA ILE A 161 -17.25 6.32 4.47
C ILE A 161 -18.70 6.33 4.95
N LYS A 162 -18.98 5.69 6.10
CA LYS A 162 -20.35 5.62 6.63
C LYS A 162 -20.88 7.01 7.01
N ARG A 163 -20.03 7.88 7.58
CA ARG A 163 -20.39 9.25 7.92
C ARG A 163 -20.78 10.05 6.68
N LYS A 164 -19.97 9.97 5.61
CA LYS A 164 -20.20 10.70 4.36
C LYS A 164 -21.44 10.22 3.59
N GLY A 165 -21.80 8.94 3.70
CA GLY A 165 -23.00 8.38 3.04
C GLY A 165 -24.30 8.51 3.83
N ASN A 166 -24.27 9.12 5.02
CA ASN A 166 -25.44 9.44 5.82
C ASN A 166 -25.75 10.97 5.78
N ILE A 167 -24.98 11.73 5.00
CA ILE A 167 -25.27 13.11 4.61
C ILE A 167 -26.12 13.03 3.34
#